data_AF-A0A960WBF7-F1
#
_entry.id   AF-A0A960WBF7-F1
#
_cell.length_a   1.000
_cell.length_b   1.000
_cell.length_c   1.000
_cell.angle_alpha   90.00
_cell.angle_beta   90.00
_cell.angle_gamma   90.00
#
_symmetry.space_group_name_H-M   'P 1'
#
loop_
_entity.id
_entity.type
_entity.pdbx_description
1 polymer ?
#
loop_
_entity_poly.entity_id
_entity_poly.type
_entity_poly.pdbx_seq_one_letter_code
_entity_poly.pdbx_strand_id
1 'polypeptide(L)'
;MTTRPPRKSRSKKSDSKTLEEVYYGIPVSPGFVIGKAFKLDSDVSSEIPNYSISPKQVPLEIARFEAALTKTRKQIKEIQNKIAVAMGTEHAEIFNAHLLVIEDRVLIEEVIKNVQEKLVNVEIIFIEVSNKYAQIFDKIDDEYLRERSSDIKDVSRRIIQNLMGKESKDLSQLDSEVIVVSYDIAPSETATMHKEKVAGFATDIGSRTSHTAIMARTLEIPAVVGLHDVSKKIKSDATIIVDGNRGLVIVNPSKKTLERYGKEKTRLDVYEEELAQLRDLPAETQDGYRIKIAANIEMAEDVPSVISHGAEEIGLYRTEFFYMNRRDLPTEDEHYEAYFTVAKKMYPKPVVIRTLDIGGDKFISQLDVPQDMNPFLGWRAIRFCLAQPEIFKVQLRAILRASALGNLKMMYPMISGIGEIRHANRLLEEVKQDCIKHGISFD
;
A
#
# COMPACT_ATOMS: atom_id res chain seq x y z
N MET A 1 46.77 -68.07 -2.67
CA MET A 1 45.98 -67.53 -3.80
C MET A 1 44.57 -67.22 -3.31
N THR A 2 44.17 -65.96 -3.49
CA THR A 2 42.79 -65.41 -3.51
C THR A 2 41.89 -65.55 -2.28
N THR A 3 42.03 -64.57 -1.38
CA THR A 3 41.03 -64.12 -0.40
C THR A 3 39.87 -63.39 -1.11
N ARG A 4 38.64 -63.71 -0.72
CA ARG A 4 37.40 -63.06 -1.21
C ARG A 4 37.32 -61.59 -0.76
N PRO A 5 36.89 -60.64 -1.60
CA PRO A 5 36.70 -59.26 -1.18
C PRO A 5 35.38 -59.08 -0.40
N PRO A 6 35.28 -58.06 0.47
CA PRO A 6 34.07 -57.80 1.24
C PRO A 6 33.00 -57.11 0.37
N ARG A 7 31.74 -57.48 0.59
CA ARG A 7 30.56 -56.79 0.03
C ARG A 7 30.57 -55.33 0.50
N LYS A 8 30.79 -54.38 -0.42
CA LYS A 8 30.49 -52.95 -0.19
C LYS A 8 29.00 -52.81 0.12
N SER A 9 28.68 -52.43 1.36
CA SER A 9 27.37 -51.89 1.69
C SER A 9 27.17 -50.60 0.89
N ARG A 10 26.26 -50.64 -0.09
CA ARG A 10 25.71 -49.41 -0.67
C ARG A 10 24.99 -48.69 0.46
N SER A 11 25.59 -47.62 0.97
CA SER A 11 24.87 -46.66 1.79
C SER A 11 23.68 -46.16 0.97
N LYS A 12 22.47 -46.56 1.38
CA LYS A 12 21.26 -45.88 0.97
C LYS A 12 21.40 -44.44 1.48
N LYS A 13 21.80 -43.52 0.61
CA LYS A 13 21.49 -42.11 0.79
C LYS A 13 19.98 -42.05 0.94
N SER A 14 19.52 -41.79 2.16
CA SER A 14 18.13 -41.49 2.44
C SER A 14 17.84 -40.15 1.78
N ASP A 15 17.30 -40.17 0.56
CA ASP A 15 16.56 -39.03 0.04
C ASP A 15 15.33 -38.87 0.95
N SER A 16 15.45 -38.01 1.97
CA SER A 16 14.31 -37.55 2.73
C SER A 16 13.43 -36.77 1.76
N LYS A 17 12.44 -37.42 1.16
CA LYS A 17 11.38 -36.74 0.43
C LYS A 17 10.69 -35.79 1.42
N THR A 18 11.02 -34.51 1.36
CA THR A 18 10.24 -33.46 1.99
C THR A 18 8.82 -33.57 1.43
N LEU A 19 7.86 -33.84 2.30
CA LEU A 19 6.45 -33.93 1.94
C LEU A 19 5.98 -32.52 1.54
N GLU A 20 5.11 -32.47 0.53
CA GLU A 20 4.43 -31.22 0.16
C GLU A 20 3.48 -30.82 1.29
N GLU A 21 3.60 -29.59 1.76
CA GLU A 21 2.75 -29.04 2.82
C GLU A 21 1.93 -27.88 2.24
N VAL A 22 0.65 -27.81 2.61
CA VAL A 22 -0.28 -26.78 2.13
C VAL A 22 -0.86 -26.05 3.32
N TYR A 23 -0.72 -24.73 3.31
CA TYR A 23 -1.24 -23.82 4.31
C TYR A 23 -2.32 -22.94 3.69
N TYR A 24 -3.37 -22.67 4.47
CA TYR A 24 -4.50 -21.86 4.05
C TYR A 24 -4.54 -20.58 4.87
N GLY A 25 -4.76 -19.47 4.19
CA GLY A 25 -4.87 -18.15 4.79
C GLY A 25 -5.89 -17.31 4.02
N ILE A 26 -5.78 -16.00 4.22
CA ILE A 26 -6.66 -15.01 3.63
C ILE A 26 -5.99 -14.46 2.36
N PRO A 27 -6.61 -14.61 1.18
CA PRO A 27 -6.12 -13.96 -0.03
C PRO A 27 -6.30 -12.45 0.09
N VAL A 28 -5.23 -11.68 -0.10
CA VAL A 28 -5.29 -10.21 -0.03
C VAL A 28 -4.87 -9.50 -1.31
N SER A 29 -3.96 -10.10 -2.09
CA SER A 29 -3.55 -9.59 -3.40
C SER A 29 -3.51 -10.75 -4.40
N PRO A 30 -4.19 -10.64 -5.55
CA PRO A 30 -4.34 -11.72 -6.52
C PRO A 30 -3.02 -12.07 -7.24
N GLY A 31 -3.03 -13.17 -8.00
CA GLY A 31 -1.87 -13.73 -8.69
C GLY A 31 -1.23 -14.89 -7.92
N PHE A 32 -0.19 -15.49 -8.51
CA PHE A 32 0.63 -16.49 -7.83
C PHE A 32 2.09 -16.37 -8.21
N VAL A 33 2.97 -16.80 -7.32
CA VAL A 33 4.41 -16.79 -7.52
C VAL A 33 5.04 -18.09 -7.02
N ILE A 34 6.08 -18.53 -7.72
CA ILE A 34 6.92 -19.68 -7.32
C ILE A 34 8.32 -19.14 -7.08
N GLY A 35 8.88 -19.38 -5.90
CA GLY A 35 10.16 -18.79 -5.53
C GLY A 35 10.78 -19.41 -4.29
N LYS A 36 11.90 -18.81 -3.86
CA LYS A 36 12.59 -19.17 -2.62
C LYS A 36 12.03 -18.39 -1.46
N ALA A 37 11.73 -19.08 -0.36
CA ALA A 37 11.30 -18.46 0.87
C ALA A 37 12.45 -17.68 1.50
N PHE A 38 12.24 -16.40 1.76
CA PHE A 38 13.11 -15.59 2.60
C PHE A 38 12.38 -15.32 3.91
N LYS A 39 12.88 -15.92 5.00
CA LYS A 39 12.31 -15.68 6.31
C LYS A 39 12.77 -14.34 6.85
N LEU A 40 11.82 -13.42 7.03
CA LEU A 40 12.04 -12.17 7.73
C LEU A 40 11.80 -12.43 9.23
N ASP A 41 12.88 -12.49 10.01
CA ASP A 41 12.79 -12.73 11.45
C ASP A 41 12.29 -11.48 12.17
N SER A 42 11.03 -11.51 12.59
CA SER A 42 10.40 -10.40 13.32
C SER A 42 10.63 -10.44 14.83
N ASP A 43 11.20 -11.52 15.40
CA ASP A 43 11.31 -11.68 16.86
C ASP A 43 12.74 -11.49 17.37
N VAL A 44 13.14 -10.23 17.55
CA VAL A 44 14.45 -9.83 18.10
C VAL A 44 14.50 -10.05 19.63
N SER A 45 13.35 -10.22 20.28
CA SER A 45 13.24 -10.25 21.76
C SER A 45 13.93 -11.46 22.39
N SER A 46 13.98 -12.58 21.67
CA SER A 46 14.57 -13.84 22.14
C SER A 46 16.11 -13.84 22.18
N GLU A 47 16.76 -12.81 21.64
CA GLU A 47 18.22 -12.74 21.49
C GLU A 47 18.88 -11.61 22.30
N ILE A 48 18.12 -10.90 23.14
CA ILE A 48 18.64 -9.76 23.91
C ILE A 48 19.47 -10.26 25.10
N PRO A 49 20.76 -9.87 25.20
CA PRO A 49 21.57 -10.23 26.35
C PRO A 49 21.07 -9.50 27.61
N ASN A 50 21.00 -10.23 28.73
CA ASN A 50 20.66 -9.67 30.04
C ASN A 50 21.90 -9.70 30.93
N TYR A 51 22.42 -8.53 31.27
CA TYR A 51 23.58 -8.39 32.15
C TYR A 51 23.47 -7.15 33.05
N SER A 52 24.00 -7.27 34.27
CA SER A 52 24.11 -6.15 35.19
C SER A 52 25.23 -5.20 34.78
N ILE A 53 25.01 -3.90 34.98
CA ILE A 53 25.99 -2.84 34.74
C ILE A 53 26.45 -2.23 36.06
N SER A 54 27.67 -1.70 36.10
CA SER A 54 28.14 -0.91 37.24
C SER A 54 27.64 0.53 37.16
N PRO A 55 27.53 1.27 38.29
CA PRO A 55 27.15 2.69 38.28
C PRO A 55 28.04 3.57 37.37
N LYS A 56 29.30 3.17 37.14
CA LYS A 56 30.24 3.86 36.25
C LYS A 56 29.91 3.68 34.76
N GLN A 57 29.15 2.64 34.40
CA GLN A 57 28.76 2.34 33.03
C GLN A 57 27.43 2.97 32.64
N VAL A 58 26.66 3.49 33.60
CA VAL A 58 25.37 4.15 33.35
C VAL A 58 25.46 5.28 32.30
N PRO A 59 26.44 6.21 32.36
CA PRO A 59 26.57 7.24 31.32
C PRO A 59 26.84 6.67 29.92
N LEU A 60 27.57 5.55 29.84
CA LEU A 60 27.88 4.88 28.57
C LEU A 60 26.65 4.20 27.98
N GLU A 61 25.83 3.54 28.80
CA GLU A 61 24.56 2.94 28.37
C GLU A 61 23.54 4.00 27.91
N ILE A 62 23.47 5.15 28.60
CA ILE A 62 22.64 6.28 28.16
C ILE A 62 23.11 6.81 26.81
N ALA A 63 24.43 6.99 26.62
CA ALA A 63 24.99 7.43 25.34
C ALA A 63 24.71 6.43 24.20
N ARG A 64 24.79 5.11 24.47
CA ARG A 64 24.42 4.06 23.51
C ARG A 64 22.94 4.17 23.11
N PHE A 65 22.06 4.44 24.06
CA PHE A 65 20.63 4.61 23.82
C PHE A 65 20.32 5.85 22.98
N GLU A 66 20.89 7.00 23.31
CA GLU A 66 20.74 8.23 22.53
C GLU A 66 21.25 8.08 21.09
N ALA A 67 22.38 7.39 20.92
CA ALA A 67 22.91 7.07 19.59
C ALA A 67 21.96 6.15 18.79
N ALA A 68 21.37 5.14 19.43
CA ALA A 68 20.40 4.25 18.80
C ALA A 68 19.11 4.98 18.41
N LEU A 69 18.60 5.88 19.27
CA LEU A 69 17.45 6.74 18.95
C LEU A 69 17.75 7.64 17.76
N THR A 70 18.92 8.28 17.74
CA THR A 70 19.34 9.18 16.65
C THR A 70 19.48 8.43 15.32
N LYS A 71 20.09 7.24 15.35
CA LYS A 71 20.22 6.37 14.17
C LYS A 71 18.84 5.92 13.66
N THR A 72 17.95 5.51 14.56
CA THR A 72 16.59 5.07 14.22
C THR A 72 15.76 6.22 13.62
N ARG A 73 15.85 7.42 14.19
CA ARG A 73 15.21 8.63 13.64
C ARG A 73 15.68 8.91 12.21
N LYS A 74 16.98 8.80 11.94
CA LYS A 74 17.53 9.00 10.58
C LYS A 74 16.98 7.97 9.60
N GLN A 75 16.98 6.69 9.99
CA GLN A 75 16.46 5.60 9.15
C GLN A 75 14.96 5.80 8.81
N ILE A 76 14.14 6.18 9.80
CA ILE A 76 12.71 6.42 9.56
C ILE A 76 12.48 7.60 8.62
N LYS A 77 13.25 8.70 8.76
CA LYS A 77 13.18 9.82 7.81
C LYS A 77 13.59 9.43 6.39
N GLU A 78 14.62 8.59 6.24
CA GLU A 78 15.03 8.07 4.93
C GLU A 78 13.93 7.20 4.30
N ILE A 79 13.29 6.33 5.10
CA ILE A 79 12.17 5.49 4.66
C ILE A 79 10.98 6.37 4.26
N GLN A 80 10.61 7.34 5.10
CA GLN A 80 9.53 8.29 4.85
C GLN A 80 9.73 9.02 3.50
N ASN A 81 10.94 9.52 3.25
CA ASN A 81 11.27 10.19 1.99
C ASN A 81 11.16 9.25 0.78
N LYS A 82 11.63 8.00 0.90
CA LYS A 82 11.54 7.02 -0.20
C LYS A 82 10.09 6.71 -0.56
N ILE A 83 9.22 6.52 0.43
CA ILE A 83 7.80 6.26 0.21
C ILE A 83 7.09 7.49 -0.35
N ALA A 84 7.39 8.67 0.17
CA ALA A 84 6.79 9.90 -0.34
C ALA A 84 7.05 10.08 -1.84
N VAL A 85 8.24 9.70 -2.31
CA VAL A 85 8.60 9.71 -3.74
C VAL A 85 7.94 8.57 -4.51
N ALA A 86 7.90 7.35 -3.96
CA ALA A 86 7.44 6.17 -4.69
C ALA A 86 5.90 6.00 -4.71
N MET A 87 5.22 6.41 -3.65
CA MET A 87 3.80 6.11 -3.39
C MET A 87 2.99 7.35 -2.99
N GLY A 88 3.60 8.54 -2.93
CA GLY A 88 2.94 9.77 -2.52
C GLY A 88 3.05 10.06 -1.02
N THR A 89 2.86 11.33 -0.66
CA THR A 89 3.10 11.85 0.70
C THR A 89 2.15 11.30 1.75
N GLU A 90 0.93 10.94 1.36
CA GLU A 90 -0.09 10.43 2.27
C GLU A 90 0.32 9.09 2.91
N HIS A 91 0.83 8.16 2.11
CA HIS A 91 1.34 6.88 2.62
C HIS A 91 2.61 7.04 3.48
N ALA A 92 3.31 8.17 3.36
CA ALA A 92 4.46 8.51 4.18
C ALA A 92 4.07 9.13 5.54
N GLU A 93 2.81 9.55 5.72
CA GLU A 93 2.34 10.15 6.99
C GLU A 93 2.30 9.15 8.14
N ILE A 94 2.17 7.85 7.85
CA ILE A 94 2.21 6.79 8.87
C ILE A 94 3.50 6.84 9.70
N PHE A 95 4.62 7.27 9.09
CA PHE A 95 5.92 7.39 9.78
C PHE A 95 6.00 8.60 10.71
N ASN A 96 5.07 9.55 10.62
CA ASN A 96 5.00 10.65 11.60
C ASN A 96 4.66 10.11 13.00
N ALA A 97 3.77 9.12 13.09
CA ALA A 97 3.48 8.45 14.35
C ALA A 97 4.74 7.78 14.93
N HIS A 98 5.55 7.14 14.08
CA HIS A 98 6.80 6.51 14.49
C HIS A 98 7.81 7.54 15.03
N LEU A 99 7.93 8.69 14.37
CA LEU A 99 8.81 9.78 14.82
C LEU A 99 8.35 10.37 16.16
N LEU A 100 7.04 10.51 16.38
CA LEU A 100 6.50 11.00 17.64
C LEU A 100 6.82 10.05 18.81
N VAL A 101 6.77 8.73 18.59
CA VAL A 101 7.14 7.73 19.61
C VAL A 101 8.62 7.84 19.98
N ILE A 102 9.51 8.04 19.00
CA ILE A 102 10.97 8.20 19.22
C ILE A 102 11.29 9.51 19.96
N GLU A 103 10.44 10.52 19.81
CA GLU A 103 10.62 11.84 20.41
C GLU A 103 9.88 12.01 21.74
N ASP A 104 9.17 10.98 22.21
CA ASP A 104 8.44 11.01 23.47
C ASP A 104 9.42 11.08 24.66
N ARG A 105 9.43 12.26 25.30
CA ARG A 105 10.30 12.54 26.45
C ARG A 105 9.95 11.68 27.66
N VAL A 106 8.68 11.35 27.87
CA VAL A 106 8.24 10.56 29.02
C VAL A 106 8.81 9.15 28.93
N LEU A 107 8.76 8.55 27.73
CA LEU A 107 9.34 7.23 27.48
C LEU A 107 10.87 7.25 27.66
N ILE A 108 11.54 8.25 27.10
CA ILE A 108 13.01 8.39 27.19
C ILE A 108 13.45 8.56 28.65
N GLU A 109 12.79 9.45 29.40
CA GLU A 109 13.09 9.71 30.82
C GLU A 109 12.83 8.48 31.69
N GLU A 110 11.76 7.72 31.45
CA GLU A 110 11.47 6.47 32.16
C GLU A 110 12.55 5.41 31.90
N VAL A 111 13.05 5.29 30.67
CA VAL A 111 14.16 4.38 30.33
C VAL A 111 15.44 4.80 31.04
N ILE A 112 15.83 6.08 30.96
CA ILE A 112 17.05 6.59 31.62
C ILE A 112 16.99 6.36 33.13
N LYS A 113 15.86 6.67 33.76
CA LYS A 113 15.64 6.46 35.19
C LYS A 113 15.77 4.98 35.55
N ASN A 114 15.15 4.08 34.79
CA ASN A 114 15.18 2.65 35.07
C ASN A 114 16.60 2.06 34.89
N VAL A 115 17.41 2.55 33.95
CA VAL A 115 18.83 2.16 33.83
C VAL A 115 19.62 2.61 35.07
N GLN A 116 19.38 3.82 35.57
CA GLN A 116 20.03 4.36 36.77
C GLN A 116 19.66 3.59 38.05
N GLU A 117 18.39 3.20 38.19
CA GLU A 117 17.87 2.53 39.38
C GLU A 117 18.15 1.03 39.40
N LYS A 118 17.91 0.33 38.28
CA LYS A 118 18.01 -1.15 38.23
C LYS A 118 19.41 -1.64 37.91
N LEU A 119 20.28 -0.80 37.35
CA LEU A 119 21.65 -1.16 36.96
C LEU A 119 21.71 -2.41 36.06
N VAL A 120 20.84 -2.44 35.05
CA VAL A 120 20.81 -3.45 33.97
C VAL A 120 21.04 -2.75 32.63
N ASN A 121 21.55 -3.48 31.64
CA ASN A 121 21.78 -2.99 30.28
C ASN A 121 20.53 -2.38 29.62
N VAL A 122 20.73 -1.38 28.76
CA VAL A 122 19.64 -0.53 28.26
C VAL A 122 18.65 -1.26 27.37
N GLU A 123 19.06 -2.32 26.69
CA GLU A 123 18.18 -3.14 25.83
C GLU A 123 17.04 -3.79 26.62
N ILE A 124 17.35 -4.35 27.80
CA ILE A 124 16.35 -4.98 28.68
C ILE A 124 15.42 -3.93 29.26
N ILE A 125 15.96 -2.80 29.73
CA ILE A 125 15.16 -1.72 30.27
C ILE A 125 14.21 -1.15 29.21
N PHE A 126 14.70 -0.91 28.00
CA PHE A 126 13.90 -0.37 26.92
C PHE A 126 12.78 -1.32 26.49
N ILE A 127 13.02 -2.63 26.39
CA ILE A 127 11.99 -3.59 26.01
C ILE A 127 10.92 -3.75 27.10
N GLU A 128 11.29 -3.71 28.39
CA GLU A 128 10.35 -3.72 29.51
C GLU A 128 9.41 -2.51 29.46
N VAL A 129 9.99 -1.31 29.30
CA VAL A 129 9.22 -0.05 29.22
C VAL A 129 8.34 -0.06 27.97
N SER A 130 8.88 -0.42 26.81
CA SER A 130 8.11 -0.49 25.54
C SER A 130 6.94 -1.45 25.63
N ASN A 131 7.14 -2.66 26.20
CA ASN A 131 6.09 -3.65 26.37
C ASN A 131 5.00 -3.17 27.33
N LYS A 132 5.37 -2.46 28.40
CA LYS A 132 4.41 -1.85 29.34
C LYS A 132 3.50 -0.85 28.62
N TYR A 133 4.06 0.05 27.80
CA TYR A 133 3.26 1.00 27.02
C TYR A 133 2.39 0.31 25.97
N ALA A 134 2.95 -0.64 25.21
CA ALA A 134 2.19 -1.40 24.21
C ALA A 134 0.99 -2.14 24.82
N GLN A 135 1.16 -2.74 26.01
CA GLN A 135 0.05 -3.39 26.72
C GLN A 135 -1.04 -2.43 27.21
N ILE A 136 -0.68 -1.17 27.52
CA ILE A 136 -1.66 -0.15 27.89
C ILE A 136 -2.51 0.20 26.66
N PHE A 137 -1.88 0.40 25.49
CA PHE A 137 -2.59 0.71 24.25
C PHE A 137 -3.42 -0.48 23.73
N ASP A 138 -2.93 -1.72 23.83
CA ASP A 138 -3.67 -2.93 23.43
C ASP A 138 -4.99 -3.13 24.21
N LYS A 139 -5.09 -2.57 25.43
CA LYS A 139 -6.28 -2.67 26.30
C LYS A 139 -7.34 -1.60 26.03
N ILE A 140 -7.07 -0.63 25.17
CA ILE A 140 -8.03 0.42 24.83
C ILE A 140 -8.95 -0.11 23.72
N ASP A 141 -10.26 0.01 23.92
CA ASP A 141 -11.28 -0.48 22.99
C ASP A 141 -11.54 0.50 21.82
N ASP A 142 -10.45 0.96 21.20
CA ASP A 142 -10.44 1.87 20.08
C ASP A 142 -9.50 1.30 19.00
N GLU A 143 -10.03 1.11 17.79
CA GLU A 143 -9.30 0.50 16.67
C GLU A 143 -8.09 1.35 16.24
N TYR A 144 -8.22 2.68 16.25
CA TYR A 144 -7.13 3.60 15.94
C TYR A 144 -6.03 3.56 17.01
N LEU A 145 -6.39 3.41 18.28
CA LEU A 145 -5.39 3.26 19.36
C LEU A 145 -4.74 1.87 19.40
N ARG A 146 -5.44 0.82 18.94
CA ARG A 146 -4.85 -0.50 18.73
C ARG A 146 -3.79 -0.50 17.62
N GLU A 147 -4.02 0.23 16.53
CA GLU A 147 -3.00 0.39 15.47
C GLU A 147 -1.73 1.07 16.01
N ARG A 148 -1.84 2.07 16.89
CA ARG A 148 -0.68 2.69 17.53
C ARG A 148 0.18 1.74 18.36
N SER A 149 -0.41 0.70 18.95
CA SER A 149 0.37 -0.32 19.67
C SER A 149 1.31 -1.07 18.73
N SER A 150 0.88 -1.34 17.50
CA SER A 150 1.72 -1.98 16.48
C SER A 150 2.87 -1.07 16.03
N ASP A 151 2.62 0.24 15.91
CA ASP A 151 3.64 1.24 15.60
C ASP A 151 4.72 1.34 16.69
N ILE A 152 4.31 1.33 17.96
CA ILE A 152 5.25 1.32 19.10
C ILE A 152 6.12 0.06 19.04
N LYS A 153 5.52 -1.11 18.78
CA LYS A 153 6.26 -2.38 18.67
C LYS A 153 7.26 -2.34 17.51
N ASP A 154 6.91 -1.76 16.37
CA ASP A 154 7.81 -1.63 15.21
C ASP A 154 9.01 -0.71 15.54
N VAL A 155 8.74 0.49 16.03
CA VAL A 155 9.77 1.45 16.44
C VAL A 155 10.70 0.85 17.50
N SER A 156 10.13 0.20 18.52
CA SER A 156 10.90 -0.42 19.59
C SER A 156 11.80 -1.53 19.06
N ARG A 157 11.33 -2.35 18.11
CA ARG A 157 12.15 -3.39 17.46
C ARG A 157 13.36 -2.78 16.77
N ARG A 158 13.15 -1.69 16.01
CA ARG A 158 14.22 -1.01 15.26
C ARG A 158 15.27 -0.38 16.18
N ILE A 159 14.84 0.21 17.30
CA ILE A 159 15.76 0.74 18.32
C ILE A 159 16.60 -0.38 18.94
N ILE A 160 15.99 -1.52 19.29
CA ILE A 160 16.71 -2.68 19.83
C ILE A 160 17.74 -3.22 18.84
N GLN A 161 17.39 -3.35 17.56
CA GLN A 161 18.34 -3.79 16.52
C GLN A 161 19.57 -2.87 16.45
N ASN A 162 19.33 -1.55 16.47
CA ASN A 162 20.40 -0.56 16.48
C ASN A 162 21.26 -0.63 17.76
N LEU A 163 20.67 -0.88 18.93
CA LEU A 163 21.40 -1.08 20.19
C LEU A 163 22.28 -2.34 20.18
N MET A 164 21.78 -3.42 19.58
CA MET A 164 22.49 -4.69 19.44
C MET A 164 23.57 -4.68 18.35
N GLY A 165 23.68 -3.60 17.57
CA GLY A 165 24.58 -3.52 16.43
C GLY A 165 24.24 -4.52 15.31
N LYS A 166 23.03 -5.09 15.33
CA LYS A 166 22.53 -5.91 14.23
C LYS A 166 22.05 -4.97 13.14
N GLU A 167 22.69 -5.01 11.99
CA GLU A 167 22.06 -4.44 10.80
C GLU A 167 20.76 -5.20 10.58
N SER A 168 19.64 -4.48 10.41
CA SER A 168 18.40 -5.07 9.91
C SER A 168 18.79 -5.88 8.68
N LYS A 169 18.42 -7.17 8.60
CA LYS A 169 18.61 -7.97 7.39
C LYS A 169 17.93 -7.20 6.27
N ASP A 170 18.72 -6.46 5.51
CA ASP A 170 18.18 -5.45 4.62
C ASP A 170 17.68 -6.20 3.40
N LEU A 171 16.37 -6.13 3.15
CA LEU A 171 15.76 -6.73 1.96
C LEU A 171 16.38 -6.13 0.68
N SER A 172 17.09 -5.00 0.79
CA SER A 172 17.90 -4.42 -0.29
C SER A 172 19.08 -5.31 -0.74
N GLN A 173 19.62 -6.17 0.12
CA GLN A 173 20.79 -7.03 -0.17
C GLN A 173 20.42 -8.40 -0.79
N LEU A 174 19.15 -8.63 -1.13
CA LEU A 174 18.75 -9.87 -1.78
C LEU A 174 19.37 -9.98 -3.19
N ASP A 175 20.08 -11.06 -3.47
CA ASP A 175 20.73 -11.32 -4.77
C ASP A 175 19.78 -11.88 -5.84
N SER A 176 18.56 -12.26 -5.45
CA SER A 176 17.57 -12.90 -6.33
C SER A 176 16.14 -12.62 -5.88
N GLU A 177 15.17 -12.86 -6.76
CA GLU A 177 13.74 -12.80 -6.43
C GLU A 177 13.37 -13.82 -5.35
N VAL A 178 12.76 -13.33 -4.26
CA VAL A 178 12.34 -14.15 -3.13
C VAL A 178 10.89 -13.90 -2.76
N ILE A 179 10.33 -14.85 -2.02
CA ILE A 179 9.02 -14.76 -1.38
C ILE A 179 9.25 -14.53 0.11
N VAL A 180 8.80 -13.40 0.63
CA VAL A 180 8.98 -13.03 2.04
C VAL A 180 7.99 -13.80 2.91
N VAL A 181 8.51 -14.48 3.94
CA VAL A 181 7.70 -15.16 4.94
C VAL A 181 8.00 -14.55 6.31
N SER A 182 6.99 -14.04 6.99
CA SER A 182 7.15 -13.39 8.30
C SER A 182 5.98 -13.72 9.23
N TYR A 183 6.14 -13.49 10.53
CA TYR A 183 5.00 -13.47 11.44
C TYR A 183 4.08 -12.30 11.09
N ASP A 184 4.68 -11.13 10.92
CA ASP A 184 4.03 -9.89 10.50
C ASP A 184 5.03 -9.07 9.67
N ILE A 185 4.53 -8.20 8.79
CA ILE A 185 5.39 -7.27 8.03
C ILE A 185 4.98 -5.86 8.43
N ALA A 186 5.90 -5.18 9.11
CA ALA A 186 5.67 -3.82 9.52
C ALA A 186 5.70 -2.87 8.31
N PRO A 187 4.99 -1.72 8.35
CA PRO A 187 5.00 -0.76 7.24
C PRO A 187 6.41 -0.29 6.88
N SER A 188 7.29 -0.17 7.88
CA SER A 188 8.69 0.21 7.69
C SER A 188 9.51 -0.84 6.93
N GLU A 189 9.14 -2.12 7.02
CA GLU A 189 9.77 -3.22 6.30
C GLU A 189 9.27 -3.27 4.85
N THR A 190 7.96 -3.16 4.63
CA THR A 190 7.37 -3.12 3.28
C THR A 190 7.89 -1.95 2.45
N ALA A 191 8.08 -0.78 3.06
CA ALA A 191 8.62 0.40 2.40
C ALA A 191 10.04 0.23 1.85
N THR A 192 10.83 -0.66 2.47
CA THR A 192 12.17 -0.99 2.02
C THR A 192 12.20 -2.15 1.02
N MET A 193 11.05 -2.75 0.71
CA MET A 193 10.95 -3.81 -0.29
C MET A 193 11.10 -3.23 -1.69
N HIS A 194 12.06 -3.76 -2.44
CA HIS A 194 12.17 -3.49 -3.86
C HIS A 194 11.23 -4.42 -4.64
N LYS A 195 10.31 -3.86 -5.44
CA LYS A 195 9.37 -4.62 -6.30
C LYS A 195 10.09 -5.64 -7.19
N GLU A 196 11.31 -5.34 -7.62
CA GLU A 196 12.15 -6.22 -8.45
C GLU A 196 12.71 -7.44 -7.71
N LYS A 197 12.73 -7.45 -6.37
CA LYS A 197 13.35 -8.52 -5.57
C LYS A 197 12.34 -9.30 -4.73
N VAL A 198 11.19 -8.70 -4.41
CA VAL A 198 10.12 -9.35 -3.64
C VAL A 198 8.99 -9.74 -4.58
N ALA A 199 8.90 -11.03 -4.87
CA ALA A 199 7.94 -11.55 -5.83
C ALA A 199 6.63 -12.03 -5.17
N GLY A 200 6.58 -12.12 -3.84
CA GLY A 200 5.39 -12.50 -3.05
C GLY A 200 5.61 -12.37 -1.55
N PHE A 201 4.53 -12.42 -0.77
CA PHE A 201 4.62 -12.54 0.69
C PHE A 201 3.53 -13.41 1.33
N ALA A 202 3.93 -13.99 2.46
CA ALA A 202 3.12 -14.82 3.33
C ALA A 202 3.30 -14.40 4.80
N THR A 203 2.22 -14.05 5.49
CA THR A 203 2.28 -13.65 6.90
C THR A 203 1.38 -14.47 7.82
N ASP A 204 1.83 -14.69 9.05
CA ASP A 204 1.07 -15.44 10.06
C ASP A 204 -0.14 -14.65 10.56
N ILE A 205 0.00 -13.34 10.72
CA ILE A 205 -1.08 -12.44 11.10
C ILE A 205 -1.42 -11.47 9.96
N GLY A 206 -2.61 -10.88 10.04
CA GLY A 206 -3.10 -9.92 9.05
C GLY A 206 -4.57 -10.16 8.69
N SER A 207 -5.21 -9.12 8.18
CA SER A 207 -6.60 -9.14 7.73
C SER A 207 -6.68 -8.57 6.31
N ARG A 208 -7.86 -8.60 5.67
CA ARG A 208 -8.05 -8.01 4.33
C ARG A 208 -7.84 -6.50 4.27
N THR A 209 -7.86 -5.83 5.42
CA THR A 209 -7.77 -4.38 5.59
C THR A 209 -6.48 -3.96 6.30
N SER A 210 -5.60 -4.89 6.69
CA SER A 210 -4.36 -4.52 7.36
C SER A 210 -3.42 -3.75 6.44
N HIS A 211 -2.52 -2.97 7.02
CA HIS A 211 -1.49 -2.21 6.30
C HIS A 211 -0.72 -3.09 5.30
N THR A 212 -0.32 -4.29 5.71
CA THR A 212 0.32 -5.28 4.82
C THR A 212 -0.56 -5.64 3.62
N ALA A 213 -1.87 -5.81 3.81
CA ALA A 213 -2.81 -6.16 2.74
C ALA A 213 -3.11 -4.99 1.79
N ILE A 214 -3.06 -3.75 2.29
CA ILE A 214 -3.18 -2.56 1.44
C ILE A 214 -1.94 -2.43 0.57
N MET A 215 -0.75 -2.46 1.18
CA MET A 215 0.52 -2.34 0.45
C MET A 215 0.69 -3.46 -0.57
N ALA A 216 0.23 -4.66 -0.25
CA ALA A 216 0.21 -5.80 -1.16
C ALA A 216 -0.46 -5.52 -2.51
N ARG A 217 -1.63 -4.90 -2.44
CA ARG A 217 -2.43 -4.54 -3.61
C ARG A 217 -1.80 -3.40 -4.36
N THR A 218 -1.33 -2.38 -3.65
CA THR A 218 -0.67 -1.23 -4.26
C THR A 218 0.60 -1.61 -5.00
N LEU A 219 1.37 -2.57 -4.48
CA LEU A 219 2.58 -3.09 -5.13
C LEU A 219 2.28 -4.15 -6.20
N GLU A 220 1.04 -4.63 -6.29
CA GLU A 220 0.59 -5.70 -7.20
C GLU A 220 1.35 -7.02 -7.02
N ILE A 221 1.75 -7.30 -5.78
CA ILE A 221 2.50 -8.51 -5.45
C ILE A 221 1.55 -9.56 -4.85
N PRO A 222 1.56 -10.82 -5.33
CA PRO A 222 0.73 -11.89 -4.80
C PRO A 222 0.92 -12.14 -3.30
N ALA A 223 -0.19 -12.28 -2.58
CA ALA A 223 -0.16 -12.20 -1.12
C ALA A 223 -1.20 -13.04 -0.39
N VAL A 224 -0.76 -13.71 0.69
CA VAL A 224 -1.62 -14.45 1.62
C VAL A 224 -1.25 -14.09 3.06
N VAL A 225 -2.23 -13.69 3.87
CA VAL A 225 -2.04 -13.32 5.27
C VAL A 225 -2.85 -14.23 6.20
N GLY A 226 -2.62 -14.17 7.50
CA GLY A 226 -3.42 -14.94 8.47
C GLY A 226 -3.11 -16.44 8.44
N LEU A 227 -1.85 -16.82 8.19
CA LEU A 227 -1.38 -18.20 8.09
C LEU A 227 -1.00 -18.83 9.45
N HIS A 228 -1.20 -18.09 10.54
CA HIS A 228 -1.01 -18.47 11.95
C HIS A 228 0.42 -18.80 12.40
N ASP A 229 1.05 -19.86 11.88
CA ASP A 229 2.35 -20.33 12.37
C ASP A 229 3.31 -20.77 11.25
N VAL A 230 3.02 -20.34 10.03
CA VAL A 230 3.81 -20.62 8.83
C VAL A 230 5.23 -20.07 8.93
N SER A 231 5.42 -18.89 9.54
CA SER A 231 6.76 -18.31 9.73
C SER A 231 7.69 -19.18 10.59
N LYS A 232 7.12 -20.00 11.48
CA LYS A 232 7.88 -20.93 12.33
C LYS A 232 8.19 -22.24 11.61
N LYS A 233 7.36 -22.65 10.66
CA LYS A 233 7.47 -23.92 9.94
C LYS A 233 8.31 -23.82 8.67
N ILE A 234 8.20 -22.71 7.93
CA ILE A 234 8.97 -22.47 6.72
C ILE A 234 10.39 -22.06 7.07
N LYS A 235 11.36 -22.77 6.47
CA LYS A 235 12.78 -22.42 6.53
C LYS A 235 13.13 -21.52 5.34
N SER A 236 14.10 -20.63 5.54
CA SER A 236 14.72 -19.90 4.44
C SER A 236 15.25 -20.88 3.38
N ASP A 237 15.23 -20.45 2.11
CA ASP A 237 15.63 -21.20 0.91
C ASP A 237 14.73 -22.40 0.53
N ALA A 238 13.65 -22.65 1.28
CA ALA A 238 12.61 -23.59 0.86
C ALA A 238 11.94 -23.09 -0.43
N THR A 239 11.65 -23.99 -1.36
CA THR A 239 10.86 -23.63 -2.54
C THR A 239 9.40 -23.58 -2.14
N ILE A 240 8.74 -22.44 -2.36
CA ILE A 240 7.35 -22.22 -1.98
C ILE A 240 6.55 -21.63 -3.14
N ILE A 241 5.25 -21.85 -3.11
CA ILE A 241 4.26 -21.22 -3.99
C ILE A 241 3.34 -20.39 -3.12
N VAL A 242 3.15 -19.12 -3.44
CA VAL A 242 2.13 -18.27 -2.84
C VAL A 242 1.08 -18.00 -3.92
N ASP A 243 -0.16 -18.41 -3.66
CA ASP A 243 -1.29 -18.22 -4.55
C ASP A 243 -2.30 -17.32 -3.84
N GLY A 244 -2.19 -16.03 -4.16
CA GLY A 244 -3.02 -14.96 -3.63
C GLY A 244 -4.43 -14.94 -4.22
N ASN A 245 -4.72 -15.74 -5.26
CA ASN A 245 -6.09 -15.92 -5.76
C ASN A 245 -6.89 -16.83 -4.83
N ARG A 246 -6.27 -17.95 -4.42
CA ARG A 246 -6.92 -18.99 -3.61
C ARG A 246 -6.63 -18.87 -2.12
N GLY A 247 -5.68 -18.03 -1.73
CA GLY A 247 -5.31 -17.85 -0.32
C GLY A 247 -4.49 -19.01 0.22
N LEU A 248 -3.55 -19.54 -0.57
CA LEU A 248 -2.79 -20.73 -0.20
C LEU A 248 -1.28 -20.56 -0.34
N VAL A 249 -0.55 -21.23 0.54
CA VAL A 249 0.91 -21.30 0.53
C VAL A 249 1.32 -22.77 0.49
N ILE A 250 2.05 -23.16 -0.55
CA ILE A 250 2.50 -24.54 -0.75
C ILE A 250 4.01 -24.59 -0.52
N VAL A 251 4.47 -25.43 0.39
CA VAL A 251 5.88 -25.58 0.76
C VAL A 251 6.41 -26.89 0.22
N ASN A 252 7.61 -26.85 -0.37
CA ASN A 252 8.22 -27.99 -1.06
C ASN A 252 7.26 -28.63 -2.09
N PRO A 253 6.74 -27.84 -3.06
CA PRO A 253 5.77 -28.33 -4.02
C PRO A 253 6.32 -29.53 -4.79
N SER A 254 5.48 -30.55 -4.94
CA SER A 254 5.79 -31.73 -5.74
C SER A 254 5.96 -31.35 -7.21
N LYS A 255 6.66 -32.20 -7.98
CA LYS A 255 6.81 -32.00 -9.43
C LYS A 255 5.46 -31.84 -10.14
N LYS A 256 4.45 -32.61 -9.72
CA LYS A 256 3.08 -32.53 -10.27
C LYS A 256 2.45 -31.16 -10.00
N THR A 257 2.65 -30.61 -8.80
CA THR A 257 2.14 -29.28 -8.43
C THR A 257 2.87 -28.17 -9.19
N LEU A 258 4.20 -28.25 -9.31
CA LEU A 258 5.00 -27.32 -10.12
C LEU A 258 4.58 -27.35 -11.60
N GLU A 259 4.35 -28.53 -12.18
CA GLU A 259 3.85 -28.67 -13.55
C GLU A 259 2.45 -28.07 -13.71
N ARG A 260 1.57 -28.22 -12.72
CA ARG A 260 0.23 -27.62 -12.75
C ARG A 260 0.30 -26.10 -12.76
N TYR A 261 1.03 -25.50 -11.83
CA TYR A 261 1.19 -24.04 -11.77
C TYR A 261 1.98 -23.50 -12.98
N GLY A 262 2.95 -24.25 -13.49
CA GLY A 262 3.65 -23.91 -14.73
C GLY A 262 2.70 -23.88 -15.93
N LYS A 263 1.82 -24.87 -16.08
CA LYS A 263 0.79 -24.86 -17.12
C LYS A 263 -0.22 -23.73 -16.96
N GLU A 264 -0.64 -23.43 -15.73
CA GLU A 264 -1.51 -22.29 -15.46
C GLU A 264 -0.82 -20.97 -15.82
N LYS A 265 0.48 -20.81 -15.51
CA LYS A 265 1.28 -19.64 -15.91
C LYS A 265 1.36 -19.50 -17.42
N THR A 266 1.80 -20.54 -18.12
CA THR A 266 1.90 -20.51 -19.59
C THR A 266 0.54 -20.23 -20.23
N ARG A 267 -0.55 -20.77 -19.69
CA ARG A 267 -1.90 -20.48 -20.21
C ARG A 267 -2.28 -19.01 -20.01
N LEU A 268 -1.93 -18.40 -18.88
CA LEU A 268 -2.16 -16.98 -18.63
C LEU A 268 -1.30 -16.12 -19.55
N ASP A 269 -0.01 -16.42 -19.68
CA ASP A 269 0.92 -15.69 -20.56
C ASP A 269 0.41 -15.72 -22.02
N VAL A 270 0.02 -16.91 -22.52
CA VAL A 270 -0.56 -17.06 -23.87
C VAL A 270 -1.88 -16.28 -24.01
N TYR A 271 -2.73 -16.30 -22.99
CA TYR A 271 -3.99 -15.57 -23.01
C TYR A 271 -3.78 -14.05 -22.99
N GLU A 272 -2.80 -13.55 -22.24
CA GLU A 272 -2.40 -12.15 -22.25
C GLU A 272 -1.81 -11.73 -23.60
N GLU A 273 -0.98 -12.57 -24.22
CA GLU A 273 -0.49 -12.34 -25.59
C GLU A 273 -1.63 -12.31 -26.62
N GLU A 274 -2.61 -13.22 -26.51
CA GLU A 274 -3.82 -13.22 -27.35
C GLU A 274 -4.62 -11.93 -27.16
N LEU A 275 -4.82 -11.46 -25.91
CA LEU A 275 -5.51 -10.21 -25.62
C LEU A 275 -4.73 -8.98 -26.12
N ALA A 276 -3.40 -8.99 -26.01
CA ALA A 276 -2.55 -7.90 -26.50
C ALA A 276 -2.67 -7.70 -28.02
N GLN A 277 -2.93 -8.78 -28.78
CA GLN A 277 -3.23 -8.69 -30.21
C GLN A 277 -4.56 -8.00 -30.51
N LEU A 278 -5.50 -8.00 -29.56
CA LEU A 278 -6.80 -7.32 -29.70
C LEU A 278 -6.72 -5.82 -29.43
N ARG A 279 -5.63 -5.33 -28.82
CA ARG A 279 -5.47 -3.93 -28.37
C ARG A 279 -5.82 -2.90 -29.46
N ASP A 280 -5.33 -3.12 -30.68
CA ASP A 280 -5.45 -2.15 -31.77
C ASP A 280 -6.66 -2.43 -32.68
N LEU A 281 -7.44 -3.48 -32.38
CA LEU A 281 -8.63 -3.85 -33.16
C LEU A 281 -9.85 -3.06 -32.70
N PRO A 282 -10.78 -2.72 -33.61
CA PRO A 282 -12.03 -2.09 -33.23
C PRO A 282 -12.88 -3.05 -32.39
N ALA A 283 -13.59 -2.51 -31.40
CA ALA A 283 -14.54 -3.27 -30.61
C ALA A 283 -15.84 -3.51 -31.40
N GLU A 284 -15.86 -4.61 -32.16
CA GLU A 284 -16.96 -4.98 -33.04
C GLU A 284 -17.45 -6.41 -32.73
N THR A 285 -18.77 -6.59 -32.66
CA THR A 285 -19.38 -7.92 -32.49
C THR A 285 -19.28 -8.75 -33.77
N GLN A 286 -19.50 -10.06 -33.67
CA GLN A 286 -19.42 -10.96 -34.84
C GLN A 286 -20.44 -10.64 -35.94
N ASP A 287 -21.53 -9.96 -35.61
CA ASP A 287 -22.58 -9.48 -36.51
C ASP A 287 -22.39 -8.01 -36.95
N GLY A 288 -21.24 -7.39 -36.65
CA GLY A 288 -20.81 -6.10 -37.18
C GLY A 288 -21.26 -4.86 -36.38
N TYR A 289 -21.72 -5.03 -35.15
CA TYR A 289 -22.10 -3.91 -34.29
C TYR A 289 -20.89 -3.36 -33.54
N ARG A 290 -20.54 -2.11 -33.85
CA ARG A 290 -19.42 -1.42 -33.19
C ARG A 290 -19.86 -0.80 -31.87
N ILE A 291 -19.11 -1.13 -30.81
CA ILE A 291 -19.17 -0.45 -29.51
C ILE A 291 -17.89 0.36 -29.32
N LYS A 292 -17.91 1.26 -28.33
CA LYS A 292 -16.71 1.95 -27.88
C LYS A 292 -16.26 1.36 -26.55
N ILE A 293 -14.99 1.00 -26.47
CA ILE A 293 -14.38 0.62 -25.20
C ILE A 293 -13.62 1.81 -24.64
N ALA A 294 -14.10 2.31 -23.51
CA ALA A 294 -13.56 3.47 -22.84
C ALA A 294 -12.94 3.07 -21.49
N ALA A 295 -11.93 3.82 -21.05
CA ALA A 295 -11.33 3.63 -19.74
C ALA A 295 -11.91 4.58 -18.69
N ASN A 296 -11.87 4.14 -17.44
CA ASN A 296 -12.13 4.97 -16.28
C ASN A 296 -10.80 5.32 -15.62
N ILE A 297 -10.60 6.59 -15.26
CA ILE A 297 -9.38 7.05 -14.59
C ILE A 297 -9.70 7.92 -13.37
N GLU A 298 -8.73 8.07 -12.49
CA GLU A 298 -8.79 8.93 -11.32
C GLU A 298 -7.66 9.97 -11.31
N MET A 299 -6.56 9.70 -12.00
CA MET A 299 -5.40 10.60 -12.09
C MET A 299 -4.83 10.73 -13.52
N ALA A 300 -4.00 11.74 -13.75
CA ALA A 300 -3.37 11.97 -15.06
C ALA A 300 -2.26 10.94 -15.37
N GLU A 301 -1.79 10.25 -14.34
CA GLU A 301 -0.82 9.16 -14.33
C GLU A 301 -1.41 7.85 -14.87
N ASP A 302 -2.74 7.71 -14.90
CA ASP A 302 -3.42 6.52 -15.44
C ASP A 302 -3.38 6.50 -16.98
N VAL A 303 -3.20 7.66 -17.62
CA VAL A 303 -3.32 7.82 -19.08
C VAL A 303 -2.36 6.94 -19.90
N PRO A 304 -1.07 6.78 -19.54
CA PRO A 304 -0.19 5.84 -20.23
C PRO A 304 -0.74 4.40 -20.22
N SER A 305 -1.33 3.97 -19.09
CA SER A 305 -1.95 2.64 -18.99
C SER A 305 -3.15 2.53 -19.92
N VAL A 306 -4.02 3.55 -19.95
CA VAL A 306 -5.18 3.63 -20.85
C VAL A 306 -4.77 3.48 -22.32
N ILE A 307 -3.70 4.18 -22.73
CA ILE A 307 -3.17 4.09 -24.09
C ILE A 307 -2.58 2.71 -24.37
N SER A 308 -1.82 2.15 -23.43
CA SER A 308 -1.18 0.84 -23.59
C SER A 308 -2.19 -0.32 -23.71
N HIS A 309 -3.39 -0.16 -23.17
CA HIS A 309 -4.49 -1.13 -23.24
C HIS A 309 -5.49 -0.88 -24.40
N GLY A 310 -5.24 0.13 -25.26
CA GLY A 310 -6.01 0.32 -26.49
C GLY A 310 -7.36 1.01 -26.33
N ALA A 311 -7.64 1.66 -25.20
CA ALA A 311 -8.92 2.33 -25.00
C ALA A 311 -9.17 3.44 -26.06
N GLU A 312 -10.39 3.51 -26.57
CA GLU A 312 -10.80 4.46 -27.61
C GLU A 312 -11.05 5.87 -27.06
N GLU A 313 -11.43 5.97 -25.77
CA GLU A 313 -11.72 7.23 -25.09
C GLU A 313 -11.59 7.06 -23.56
N ILE A 314 -11.59 8.16 -22.81
CA ILE A 314 -11.83 8.14 -21.37
C ILE A 314 -13.32 8.37 -21.14
N GLY A 315 -14.02 7.33 -20.69
CA GLY A 315 -15.47 7.34 -20.49
C GLY A 315 -15.86 7.93 -19.13
N LEU A 316 -14.93 7.93 -18.18
CA LEU A 316 -15.14 8.50 -16.85
C LEU A 316 -13.80 8.95 -16.26
N TYR A 317 -13.63 10.24 -16.06
CA TYR A 317 -12.59 10.81 -15.20
C TYR A 317 -13.24 11.22 -13.88
N ARG A 318 -12.91 10.47 -12.82
CA ARG A 318 -13.30 10.72 -11.44
C ARG A 318 -12.46 11.84 -10.84
N THR A 319 -13.12 12.85 -10.28
CA THR A 319 -12.44 14.06 -9.76
C THR A 319 -12.41 14.10 -8.24
N GLU A 320 -12.85 13.05 -7.55
CA GLU A 320 -12.94 13.06 -6.09
C GLU A 320 -11.55 13.10 -5.45
N PHE A 321 -10.52 12.58 -6.14
CA PHE A 321 -9.14 12.55 -5.65
C PHE A 321 -8.61 13.94 -5.25
N PHE A 322 -8.98 15.00 -5.97
CA PHE A 322 -8.57 16.38 -5.64
C PHE A 322 -9.01 16.85 -4.26
N TYR A 323 -10.00 16.19 -3.65
CA TYR A 323 -10.60 16.55 -2.37
C TYR A 323 -10.25 15.55 -1.27
N MET A 324 -9.60 14.42 -1.58
CA MET A 324 -9.19 13.42 -0.60
C MET A 324 -7.86 13.82 0.05
N ASN A 325 -7.71 13.54 1.35
CA ASN A 325 -6.45 13.58 2.09
C ASN A 325 -5.68 14.90 2.04
N ARG A 326 -6.41 16.02 1.95
CA ARG A 326 -5.87 17.38 2.06
C ARG A 326 -6.66 18.22 3.07
N ARG A 327 -6.06 19.32 3.52
CA ARG A 327 -6.62 20.24 4.55
C ARG A 327 -7.27 21.49 3.95
N ASP A 328 -7.00 21.76 2.69
CA ASP A 328 -7.47 22.89 1.90
C ASP A 328 -8.34 22.42 0.73
N LEU A 329 -9.20 23.29 0.20
CA LEU A 329 -9.97 22.99 -1.00
C LEU A 329 -9.08 23.14 -2.25
N PRO A 330 -9.26 22.28 -3.27
CA PRO A 330 -8.49 22.38 -4.49
C PRO A 330 -8.75 23.71 -5.21
N THR A 331 -7.67 24.26 -5.76
CA THR A 331 -7.74 25.51 -6.52
C THR A 331 -8.17 25.27 -7.97
N GLU A 332 -8.61 26.32 -8.63
CA GLU A 332 -8.95 26.27 -10.06
C GLU A 332 -7.76 25.84 -10.92
N ASP A 333 -6.55 26.31 -10.61
CA ASP A 333 -5.35 26.00 -11.38
C ASP A 333 -4.92 24.54 -11.20
N GLU A 334 -5.04 23.97 -10.00
CA GLU A 334 -4.80 22.54 -9.76
C GLU A 334 -5.74 21.65 -10.60
N HIS A 335 -7.03 22.00 -10.62
CA HIS A 335 -8.00 21.31 -11.47
C HIS A 335 -7.67 21.47 -12.95
N TYR A 336 -7.38 22.71 -13.39
CA TYR A 336 -7.10 23.03 -14.79
C TYR A 336 -5.88 22.25 -15.30
N GLU A 337 -4.76 22.28 -14.59
CA GLU A 337 -3.52 21.61 -15.02
C GLU A 337 -3.73 20.10 -15.20
N ALA A 338 -4.46 19.46 -14.27
CA ALA A 338 -4.74 18.05 -14.37
C ALA A 338 -5.70 17.72 -15.53
N TYR A 339 -6.81 18.48 -15.67
CA TYR A 339 -7.78 18.29 -16.75
C TYR A 339 -7.15 18.54 -18.12
N PHE A 340 -6.37 19.60 -18.25
CA PHE A 340 -5.66 19.96 -19.48
C PHE A 340 -4.60 18.92 -19.84
N THR A 341 -3.85 18.40 -18.85
CA THR A 341 -2.86 17.34 -19.06
C THR A 341 -3.51 16.09 -19.63
N VAL A 342 -4.63 15.64 -19.07
CA VAL A 342 -5.38 14.49 -19.57
C VAL A 342 -5.96 14.76 -20.97
N ALA A 343 -6.60 15.91 -21.16
CA ALA A 343 -7.17 16.33 -22.45
C ALA A 343 -6.12 16.30 -23.57
N LYS A 344 -4.94 16.88 -23.29
CA LYS A 344 -3.81 16.96 -24.22
C LYS A 344 -3.22 15.59 -24.55
N LYS A 345 -3.04 14.71 -23.56
CA LYS A 345 -2.50 13.35 -23.79
C LYS A 345 -3.46 12.47 -24.60
N MET A 346 -4.76 12.67 -24.45
CA MET A 346 -5.77 11.89 -25.16
C MET A 346 -6.17 12.48 -26.52
N TYR A 347 -5.84 13.73 -26.83
CA TYR A 347 -6.25 14.38 -28.07
C TYR A 347 -5.89 13.56 -29.32
N PRO A 348 -6.82 13.34 -30.28
CA PRO A 348 -8.17 13.91 -30.37
C PRO A 348 -9.29 13.08 -29.70
N LYS A 349 -8.95 12.03 -28.94
CA LYS A 349 -9.94 11.15 -28.29
C LYS A 349 -10.71 11.90 -27.19
N PRO A 350 -12.03 11.62 -27.03
CA PRO A 350 -12.84 12.23 -25.98
C PRO A 350 -12.40 11.87 -24.56
N VAL A 351 -12.60 12.81 -23.64
CA VAL A 351 -12.42 12.60 -22.19
C VAL A 351 -13.66 13.11 -21.46
N VAL A 352 -14.36 12.24 -20.75
CA VAL A 352 -15.56 12.63 -20.00
C VAL A 352 -15.23 12.85 -18.52
N ILE A 353 -15.20 14.12 -18.12
CA ILE A 353 -14.99 14.53 -16.72
C ILE A 353 -16.32 14.45 -15.98
N ARG A 354 -16.34 13.72 -14.88
CA ARG A 354 -17.45 13.74 -13.94
C ARG A 354 -17.18 14.81 -12.88
N THR A 355 -18.12 15.72 -12.69
CA THR A 355 -18.02 16.71 -11.61
C THR A 355 -18.03 16.01 -10.25
N LEU A 356 -17.65 16.73 -9.20
CA LEU A 356 -17.46 16.20 -7.84
C LEU A 356 -18.60 15.26 -7.37
N ASP A 357 -18.27 13.99 -7.08
CA ASP A 357 -19.15 12.98 -6.49
C ASP A 357 -18.66 12.57 -5.08
N ILE A 358 -18.77 13.50 -4.12
CA ILE A 358 -18.37 13.26 -2.73
C ILE A 358 -19.53 13.56 -1.77
N GLY A 359 -19.60 12.80 -0.67
CA GLY A 359 -20.59 13.00 0.40
C GLY A 359 -20.05 13.86 1.53
N GLY A 360 -20.97 14.42 2.32
CA GLY A 360 -20.64 15.19 3.52
C GLY A 360 -19.77 14.45 4.54
N ASP A 361 -19.79 13.11 4.52
CA ASP A 361 -19.02 12.22 5.38
C ASP A 361 -17.50 12.28 5.15
N LYS A 362 -17.05 12.72 3.97
CA LYS A 362 -15.62 12.86 3.65
C LYS A 362 -15.08 14.28 3.86
N PHE A 363 -15.94 15.26 4.15
CA PHE A 363 -15.57 16.66 4.40
C PHE A 363 -15.55 17.06 5.88
N ILE A 364 -15.73 16.09 6.80
CA ILE A 364 -15.97 16.32 8.23
C ILE A 364 -14.87 17.17 8.92
N SER A 365 -13.69 17.32 8.33
CA SER A 365 -12.62 18.16 8.88
C SER A 365 -12.67 19.64 8.50
N GLN A 366 -13.39 20.05 7.43
CA GLN A 366 -13.28 21.40 6.85
C GLN A 366 -14.60 22.18 6.74
N LEU A 367 -15.73 21.49 6.62
CA LEU A 367 -17.05 22.09 6.53
C LEU A 367 -17.87 21.63 7.73
N ASP A 368 -18.60 22.54 8.39
CA ASP A 368 -19.61 22.22 9.41
C ASP A 368 -20.81 21.52 8.72
N VAL A 369 -20.56 20.31 8.23
CA VAL A 369 -21.55 19.47 7.58
C VAL A 369 -22.28 18.70 8.69
N PRO A 370 -23.60 18.83 8.79
CA PRO A 370 -24.38 18.01 9.70
C PRO A 370 -24.08 16.54 9.45
N GLN A 371 -23.81 15.75 10.51
CA GLN A 371 -23.70 14.31 10.38
C GLN A 371 -25.04 13.74 9.90
N ASP A 372 -25.11 13.41 8.61
CA ASP A 372 -26.26 12.77 8.01
C ASP A 372 -26.36 11.33 8.51
N MET A 373 -27.54 10.91 8.97
CA MET A 373 -27.78 9.52 9.40
C MET A 373 -27.52 8.50 8.28
N ASN A 374 -27.63 8.91 7.01
CA ASN A 374 -27.39 8.07 5.84
C ASN A 374 -26.62 8.84 4.74
N PRO A 375 -25.28 8.86 4.77
CA PRO A 375 -24.46 9.61 3.82
C PRO A 375 -24.66 9.22 2.35
N PHE A 376 -25.08 7.98 2.07
CA PHE A 376 -25.36 7.49 0.71
C PHE A 376 -26.67 8.03 0.11
N LEU A 377 -27.66 8.38 0.93
CA LEU A 377 -28.96 8.87 0.47
C LEU A 377 -29.11 10.40 0.63
N GLY A 378 -28.22 11.01 1.40
CA GLY A 378 -28.28 12.40 1.82
C GLY A 378 -27.53 13.38 0.91
N TRP A 379 -26.77 14.26 1.55
CA TRP A 379 -26.11 15.41 0.93
C TRP A 379 -24.79 15.03 0.26
N ARG A 380 -24.85 14.68 -1.04
CA ARG A 380 -23.72 14.20 -1.84
C ARG A 380 -23.75 14.72 -3.27
N ALA A 381 -22.60 14.75 -3.92
CA ALA A 381 -22.46 14.93 -5.37
C ALA A 381 -23.10 16.23 -5.88
N ILE A 382 -23.98 16.15 -6.89
CA ILE A 382 -24.64 17.35 -7.44
C ILE A 382 -25.43 18.13 -6.39
N ARG A 383 -26.02 17.47 -5.39
CA ARG A 383 -26.77 18.15 -4.32
C ARG A 383 -25.85 19.00 -3.45
N PHE A 384 -24.64 18.50 -3.19
CA PHE A 384 -23.60 19.27 -2.53
C PHE A 384 -23.16 20.44 -3.41
N CYS A 385 -22.86 20.18 -4.69
CA CYS A 385 -22.43 21.21 -5.65
C CYS A 385 -23.46 22.35 -5.81
N LEU A 386 -24.76 22.03 -5.82
CA LEU A 386 -25.83 23.03 -5.91
C LEU A 386 -26.06 23.79 -4.60
N ALA A 387 -25.73 23.19 -3.45
CA ALA A 387 -25.82 23.85 -2.15
C ALA A 387 -24.56 24.70 -1.83
N GLN A 388 -23.41 24.36 -2.44
CA GLN A 388 -22.15 25.08 -2.33
C GLN A 388 -21.66 25.56 -3.72
N PRO A 389 -22.34 26.55 -4.34
CA PRO A 389 -22.03 26.99 -5.70
C PRO A 389 -20.60 27.48 -5.89
N GLU A 390 -19.98 28.09 -4.88
CA GLU A 390 -18.62 28.62 -5.00
C GLU A 390 -17.59 27.51 -5.25
N ILE A 391 -17.70 26.39 -4.52
CA ILE A 391 -16.85 25.21 -4.74
C ILE A 391 -17.10 24.62 -6.13
N PHE A 392 -18.37 24.55 -6.52
CA PHE A 392 -18.73 23.99 -7.82
C PHE A 392 -18.25 24.85 -8.99
N LYS A 393 -18.39 26.18 -8.89
CA LYS A 393 -17.95 27.14 -9.91
C LYS A 393 -16.45 27.08 -10.17
N VAL A 394 -15.63 26.86 -9.13
CA VAL A 394 -14.17 26.63 -9.27
C VAL A 394 -13.92 25.45 -10.19
N GLN A 395 -14.57 24.31 -9.93
CA GLN A 395 -14.42 23.12 -10.77
C GLN A 395 -14.93 23.35 -12.20
N LEU A 396 -16.10 23.98 -12.37
CA LEU A 396 -16.67 24.28 -13.69
C LEU A 396 -15.75 25.18 -14.51
N ARG A 397 -15.14 26.20 -13.89
CA ARG A 397 -14.23 27.12 -14.57
C ARG A 397 -12.97 26.41 -15.05
N ALA A 398 -12.40 25.55 -14.22
CA ALA A 398 -11.26 24.72 -14.59
C ALA A 398 -11.57 23.76 -15.76
N ILE A 399 -12.75 23.12 -15.75
CA ILE A 399 -13.19 22.25 -16.86
C ILE A 399 -13.30 23.04 -18.16
N LEU A 400 -13.93 24.23 -18.13
CA LEU A 400 -14.06 25.10 -19.31
C LEU A 400 -12.70 25.57 -19.82
N ARG A 401 -11.81 26.03 -18.93
CA ARG A 401 -10.43 26.40 -19.31
C ARG A 401 -9.70 25.25 -20.02
N ALA A 402 -9.83 24.04 -19.50
CA ALA A 402 -9.18 22.85 -20.04
C ALA A 402 -9.83 22.38 -21.36
N SER A 403 -11.07 22.79 -21.65
CA SER A 403 -11.81 22.33 -22.83
C SER A 403 -11.39 23.01 -24.12
N ALA A 404 -10.49 24.00 -24.10
CA ALA A 404 -10.02 24.74 -25.27
C ALA A 404 -9.49 23.86 -26.44
N LEU A 405 -9.13 22.58 -26.20
CA LEU A 405 -8.74 21.62 -27.23
C LEU A 405 -9.93 20.95 -27.95
N GLY A 406 -11.16 21.05 -27.42
CA GLY A 406 -12.40 20.55 -28.03
C GLY A 406 -12.69 19.06 -27.86
N ASN A 407 -11.94 18.34 -27.01
CA ASN A 407 -12.15 16.91 -26.75
C ASN A 407 -12.63 16.58 -25.34
N LEU A 408 -12.96 17.59 -24.51
CA LEU A 408 -13.54 17.37 -23.20
C LEU A 408 -15.06 17.26 -23.26
N LYS A 409 -15.61 16.42 -22.37
CA LYS A 409 -17.03 16.32 -22.09
C LYS A 409 -17.22 16.39 -20.58
N MET A 410 -18.38 16.85 -20.14
CA MET A 410 -18.71 16.93 -18.72
C MET A 410 -19.98 16.13 -18.43
N MET A 411 -19.99 15.44 -17.29
CA MET A 411 -21.18 14.75 -16.75
C MET A 411 -21.42 15.14 -15.29
N TYR A 412 -22.69 15.16 -14.88
CA TYR A 412 -23.10 15.41 -13.50
C TYR A 412 -23.48 14.09 -12.79
N PRO A 413 -22.88 13.77 -11.63
CA PRO A 413 -23.26 12.60 -10.83
C PRO A 413 -24.60 12.79 -10.10
N MET A 414 -25.27 11.68 -9.78
CA MET A 414 -26.43 11.64 -8.85
C MET A 414 -27.61 12.54 -9.22
N ILE A 415 -27.83 12.80 -10.50
CA ILE A 415 -29.02 13.50 -10.98
C ILE A 415 -30.26 12.64 -10.73
N SER A 416 -31.20 13.18 -9.97
CA SER A 416 -32.49 12.54 -9.64
C SER A 416 -33.67 13.19 -10.35
N GLY A 417 -33.51 14.42 -10.86
CA GLY A 417 -34.57 15.09 -11.61
C GLY A 417 -34.08 16.23 -12.51
N ILE A 418 -34.95 16.64 -13.45
CA ILE A 418 -34.64 17.70 -14.43
C ILE A 418 -34.36 19.06 -13.79
N GLY A 419 -34.88 19.33 -12.59
CA GLY A 419 -34.63 20.56 -11.85
C GLY A 419 -33.15 20.75 -11.51
N GLU A 420 -32.46 19.68 -11.11
CA GLU A 420 -31.04 19.68 -10.77
C GLU A 420 -30.19 19.96 -12.02
N ILE A 421 -30.51 19.31 -13.14
CA ILE A 421 -29.85 19.55 -14.43
C ILE A 421 -29.98 21.02 -14.84
N ARG A 422 -31.21 21.58 -14.78
CA ARG A 422 -31.45 22.98 -15.14
C ARG A 422 -30.69 23.94 -14.22
N HIS A 423 -30.59 23.63 -12.92
CA HIS A 423 -29.83 24.45 -11.98
C HIS A 423 -28.32 24.39 -12.26
N ALA A 424 -27.77 23.19 -12.43
CA ALA A 424 -26.36 23.00 -12.76
C ALA A 424 -25.97 23.70 -14.07
N ASN A 425 -26.81 23.59 -15.10
CA ASN A 425 -26.58 24.28 -16.38
C ASN A 425 -26.66 25.81 -16.26
N ARG A 426 -27.50 26.36 -15.36
CA ARG A 426 -27.49 27.80 -15.10
C ARG A 426 -26.17 28.26 -14.48
N LEU A 427 -25.63 27.51 -13.52
CA LEU A 427 -24.33 27.81 -12.93
C LEU A 427 -23.20 27.67 -13.96
N LEU A 428 -23.25 26.65 -14.82
CA LEU A 428 -22.32 26.51 -15.94
C LEU A 428 -22.36 27.72 -16.88
N GLU A 429 -23.56 28.18 -17.25
CA GLU A 429 -23.71 29.35 -18.12
C GLU A 429 -23.18 30.62 -17.47
N GLU A 430 -23.41 30.81 -16.16
CA GLU A 430 -22.83 31.92 -15.40
C GLU A 430 -21.29 31.91 -15.48
N VAL A 431 -20.67 30.75 -15.28
CA VAL A 431 -19.21 30.60 -15.36
C VAL A 431 -18.70 30.80 -16.79
N LYS A 432 -19.43 30.38 -17.82
CA LYS A 432 -19.10 30.67 -19.22
C LYS A 432 -19.05 32.17 -19.49
N GLN A 433 -20.08 32.91 -19.03
CA GLN A 433 -20.11 34.37 -19.17
C GLN A 433 -18.95 35.04 -18.43
N ASP A 434 -18.59 34.54 -17.25
CA ASP A 434 -17.41 35.00 -16.54
C ASP A 434 -16.10 34.71 -17.29
N CYS A 435 -15.96 33.53 -17.91
CA CYS A 435 -14.79 33.20 -18.73
C CYS A 435 -14.66 34.15 -19.92
N ILE A 436 -15.77 34.43 -20.62
CA ILE A 436 -15.80 35.38 -21.75
C ILE A 436 -15.35 36.77 -21.30
N LYS A 437 -15.87 37.28 -20.17
CA LYS A 437 -15.48 38.61 -19.64
C LYS A 437 -13.99 38.71 -19.32
N HIS A 438 -13.36 37.62 -18.88
CA HIS A 438 -11.94 37.56 -18.54
C HIS A 438 -11.05 37.11 -19.71
N GLY A 439 -11.60 36.92 -20.91
CA GLY A 439 -10.84 36.51 -22.10
C GLY A 439 -10.30 35.08 -22.05
N ILE A 440 -10.93 34.21 -21.27
CA ILE A 440 -10.55 32.80 -21.14
C ILE A 440 -11.16 31.99 -22.30
N SER A 441 -10.33 31.26 -23.04
CA SER A 441 -10.77 30.38 -24.14
C SER A 441 -11.34 29.05 -23.60
N PHE A 442 -12.44 28.60 -24.20
CA PHE A 442 -13.08 27.30 -23.99
C PHE A 442 -13.82 26.89 -25.29
N ASP A 443 -14.28 25.63 -25.37
CA ASP A 443 -14.95 25.07 -26.56
C ASP A 443 -16.46 25.34 -26.68
#